data_AF-A0A0A8ZGH2-F1
#
_entry.id   AF-A0A0A8ZGH2-F1
#
_cell.length_a   1.000
_cell.length_b   1.000
_cell.length_c   1.000
_cell.angle_alpha   90.00
_cell.angle_beta   90.00
_cell.angle_gamma   90.00
#
_symmetry.space_group_name_H-M   'P 1'
#
loop_
_entity.id
_entity.type
_entity.pdbx_description
1 polymer ?
#
loop_
_entity_poly.entity_id
_entity_poly.type
_entity_poly.pdbx_seq_one_letter_code
_entity_poly.pdbx_strand_id
1 'polypeptide(L)'
;MMIHNPFRQLSFARVGGEQWHWITTSPRYAEYSDCIYHDGAFYAMNRQGGIHRYTIAGSFASCEVIFMDTLPYTAYNVYIARASSGDVLQIWRYTDIQEEEPNEMHTNGFEIYKLNFDKQCIVQINTMGDDALFVGHSYTCCLSTKDYPKLLPGHVYFTDDSEYWLIENKNIRRDVGIYNLEDESSHDLVSPQTWLNWPNPIWITPSFTKINQ
;
A
#
# COMPACT_ATOMS: atom_id res chain seq x y z
N MET A 1 -7.06 -6.33 9.06
CA MET A 1 -5.75 -6.91 9.48
C MET A 1 -4.81 -5.75 9.74
N MET A 2 -3.80 -5.92 10.58
CA MET A 2 -2.79 -4.91 10.89
C MET A 2 -1.41 -5.55 10.81
N ILE A 3 -0.45 -4.81 10.26
CA ILE A 3 0.97 -5.12 10.31
C ILE A 3 1.58 -4.34 11.48
N HIS A 4 2.37 -4.97 12.34
CA HIS A 4 2.98 -4.31 13.48
C HIS A 4 4.46 -4.66 13.67
N ASN A 5 5.20 -3.68 14.19
CA ASN A 5 6.61 -3.78 14.54
C ASN A 5 6.85 -4.68 15.78
N PRO A 6 8.10 -5.12 16.02
CA PRO A 6 9.32 -4.84 15.25
C PRO A 6 9.56 -5.77 14.05
N PHE A 7 8.83 -6.88 13.94
CA PHE A 7 9.08 -7.92 12.95
C PHE A 7 8.09 -7.91 11.77
N ARG A 8 7.31 -6.82 11.63
CA ARG A 8 6.24 -6.65 10.65
C ARG A 8 5.30 -7.86 10.60
N GLN A 9 4.83 -8.26 11.78
CA GLN A 9 3.94 -9.40 11.97
C GLN A 9 2.49 -8.99 11.79
N LEU A 10 1.62 -9.98 11.56
CA LEU A 10 0.20 -9.75 11.34
C LEU A 10 -0.60 -10.02 12.62
N SER A 11 -1.56 -9.14 12.86
CA SER A 11 -2.64 -9.33 13.81
C SER A 11 -3.98 -8.99 13.16
N PHE A 12 -5.06 -9.62 13.62
CA PHE A 12 -6.41 -9.31 13.15
C PHE A 12 -7.40 -9.11 14.28
N ALA A 13 -8.36 -8.23 14.06
CA ALA A 13 -9.53 -8.06 14.91
C ALA A 13 -10.79 -8.25 14.07
N ARG A 14 -11.89 -8.59 14.74
CA ARG A 14 -13.21 -8.73 14.13
C ARG A 14 -14.09 -7.55 14.52
N VAL A 15 -15.01 -7.17 13.64
CA VAL A 15 -16.03 -6.19 13.97
C VAL A 15 -16.85 -6.72 15.15
N GLY A 16 -16.97 -5.91 16.21
CA GLY A 16 -17.62 -6.31 17.47
C GLY A 16 -16.79 -7.25 18.36
N GLY A 17 -15.56 -7.59 17.98
CA GLY A 17 -14.63 -8.32 18.85
C GLY A 17 -13.92 -7.38 19.83
N GLU A 18 -13.55 -7.92 20.98
CA GLU A 18 -12.94 -7.14 22.08
C GLU A 18 -11.40 -7.10 22.03
N GLN A 19 -10.78 -7.95 21.20
CA GLN A 19 -9.32 -8.12 21.19
C GLN A 19 -8.74 -8.37 19.80
N TRP A 20 -7.46 -8.03 19.65
CA TRP A 20 -6.63 -8.42 18.52
C TRP A 20 -6.10 -9.84 18.72
N HIS A 21 -6.03 -10.60 17.63
CA HIS A 21 -5.51 -11.96 17.58
C HIS A 21 -4.22 -11.96 16.76
N TRP A 22 -3.12 -12.35 17.39
CA TRP A 22 -1.82 -12.46 16.73
C TRP A 22 -1.77 -13.69 15.81
N ILE A 23 -1.27 -13.51 14.59
CA ILE A 23 -1.17 -14.57 13.58
C ILE A 23 0.18 -15.27 13.69
N THR A 24 0.19 -16.40 14.39
CA THR A 24 1.38 -17.24 14.60
C THR A 24 1.68 -18.21 13.45
N THR A 25 0.75 -18.36 12.51
CA THR A 25 0.87 -19.26 11.35
C THR A 25 1.69 -18.68 10.19
N SER A 26 2.14 -17.43 10.31
CA SER A 26 2.98 -16.76 9.33
C SER A 26 4.33 -17.47 9.18
N PRO A 27 4.88 -17.55 7.95
CA PRO A 27 6.24 -18.05 7.76
C PRO A 27 7.25 -17.27 8.63
N ARG A 28 8.26 -17.98 9.14
CA ARG A 28 9.34 -17.34 9.90
C ARG A 28 10.04 -16.35 8.97
N TYR A 29 10.13 -15.09 9.40
CA TYR A 29 10.76 -13.97 8.68
C TYR A 29 9.98 -13.41 7.48
N ALA A 30 8.64 -13.53 7.48
CA ALA A 30 7.83 -12.99 6.38
C ALA A 30 7.81 -11.45 6.26
N GLU A 31 8.26 -10.68 7.26
CA GLU A 31 8.41 -9.21 7.20
C GLU A 31 7.41 -8.46 6.29
N TYR A 32 6.11 -8.46 6.63
CA TYR A 32 5.07 -7.97 5.72
C TYR A 32 5.15 -6.47 5.45
N SER A 33 5.05 -6.04 4.19
CA SER A 33 5.05 -4.63 3.83
C SER A 33 3.63 -4.05 3.79
N ASP A 34 2.68 -4.77 3.19
CA ASP A 34 1.32 -4.31 2.95
C ASP A 34 0.31 -5.48 2.88
N CYS A 35 -0.97 -5.20 3.00
CA CYS A 35 -2.02 -6.20 2.85
C CYS A 35 -3.36 -5.64 2.36
N ILE A 36 -4.07 -6.47 1.59
CA ILE A 36 -5.43 -6.17 1.11
C ILE A 36 -6.42 -7.26 1.54
N TYR A 37 -7.70 -6.88 1.61
CA TYR A 37 -8.80 -7.84 1.82
C TYR A 37 -9.59 -8.00 0.53
N HIS A 38 -9.80 -9.23 0.11
CA HIS A 38 -10.55 -9.54 -1.10
C HIS A 38 -11.10 -10.98 -1.08
N ASP A 39 -12.28 -11.21 -1.68
CA ASP A 39 -12.92 -12.53 -1.78
C ASP A 39 -12.89 -13.37 -0.48
N GLY A 40 -13.21 -12.73 0.64
CA GLY A 40 -13.29 -13.42 1.93
C GLY A 40 -11.95 -13.68 2.62
N ALA A 41 -10.82 -13.30 2.01
CA ALA A 41 -9.48 -13.56 2.52
C ALA A 41 -8.63 -12.29 2.58
N PHE A 42 -7.58 -12.32 3.40
CA PHE A 42 -6.53 -11.32 3.37
C PHE A 42 -5.35 -11.80 2.53
N TYR A 43 -4.74 -10.90 1.78
CA TYR A 43 -3.54 -11.12 0.99
C TYR A 43 -2.48 -10.20 1.56
N ALA A 44 -1.44 -10.77 2.16
CA ALA A 44 -0.34 -10.03 2.77
C ALA A 44 0.91 -10.23 1.93
N MET A 45 1.54 -9.13 1.54
CA MET A 45 2.76 -9.13 0.76
C MET A 45 3.96 -8.91 1.66
N ASN A 46 5.00 -9.72 1.51
CA ASN A 46 6.28 -9.52 2.18
C ASN A 46 7.13 -8.46 1.47
N ARG A 47 8.18 -8.02 2.14
CA ARG A 47 9.14 -7.05 1.59
C ARG A 47 9.98 -7.57 0.42
N GLN A 48 9.89 -8.86 0.09
CA GLN A 48 10.51 -9.47 -1.09
C GLN A 48 9.50 -9.68 -2.24
N GLY A 49 8.25 -9.23 -2.07
CA GLY A 49 7.16 -9.34 -3.06
C GLY A 49 6.37 -10.66 -3.04
N GLY A 50 6.77 -11.64 -2.22
CA GLY A 50 5.99 -12.85 -1.99
C GLY A 50 4.64 -12.54 -1.34
N ILE A 51 3.61 -13.34 -1.66
CA ILE A 51 2.24 -13.11 -1.16
C ILE A 51 1.71 -14.34 -0.46
N HIS A 52 1.21 -14.10 0.75
CA HIS A 52 0.54 -15.09 1.57
C HIS A 52 -0.94 -14.77 1.70
N ARG A 53 -1.77 -15.79 1.51
CA ARG A 53 -3.22 -15.72 1.68
C ARG A 53 -3.60 -16.21 3.07
N TYR A 54 -4.42 -15.41 3.74
CA TYR A 54 -4.93 -15.67 5.08
C TYR A 54 -6.45 -15.79 5.09
N THR A 55 -6.95 -16.93 5.57
CA THR A 55 -8.38 -17.14 5.83
C THR A 55 -8.63 -17.21 7.34
N ILE A 56 -9.68 -16.53 7.80
CA ILE A 56 -9.96 -16.36 9.24
C ILE A 56 -11.18 -17.16 9.66
N ALA A 57 -10.98 -18.13 10.55
CA ALA A 57 -12.03 -18.95 11.14
C ALA A 57 -12.02 -18.81 12.67
N GLY A 58 -12.98 -18.05 13.20
CA GLY A 58 -13.01 -17.73 14.63
C GLY A 58 -11.81 -16.85 15.02
N SER A 59 -11.02 -17.33 15.99
CA SER A 59 -9.77 -16.74 16.44
C SER A 59 -8.53 -17.28 15.71
N PHE A 60 -8.71 -18.14 14.71
CA PHE A 60 -7.62 -18.79 13.99
C PHE A 60 -7.47 -18.21 12.58
N ALA A 61 -6.22 -18.11 12.14
CA ALA A 61 -5.84 -17.68 10.80
C ALA A 61 -5.03 -18.78 10.10
N SER A 62 -5.53 -19.30 8.98
CA SER A 62 -4.84 -20.26 8.13
C SER A 62 -4.05 -19.54 7.06
N CYS A 63 -2.77 -19.89 6.89
CA CYS A 63 -1.85 -19.26 5.96
C CYS A 63 -1.54 -20.19 4.77
N GLU A 64 -1.53 -19.64 3.57
CA GLU A 64 -1.14 -20.30 2.33
C GLU A 64 -0.15 -19.40 1.58
N VAL A 65 0.99 -19.94 1.17
CA VAL A 65 1.93 -19.22 0.28
C VAL A 65 1.42 -19.37 -1.15
N ILE A 66 0.93 -18.27 -1.74
CA ILE A 66 0.31 -18.30 -3.08
C ILE A 66 1.20 -17.66 -4.15
N PHE A 67 2.22 -16.92 -3.75
CA PHE A 67 3.16 -16.28 -4.65
C PHE A 67 4.55 -16.24 -4.02
N MET A 68 5.56 -16.72 -4.75
CA MET A 68 6.94 -16.74 -4.30
C MET A 68 7.58 -15.34 -4.33
N ASP A 69 8.66 -15.19 -3.56
CA ASP A 69 9.44 -13.97 -3.52
C ASP A 69 9.96 -13.58 -4.91
N THR A 70 9.80 -12.31 -5.27
CA THR A 70 10.23 -11.76 -6.57
C THR A 70 11.55 -11.02 -6.48
N LEU A 71 11.91 -10.53 -5.30
CA LEU A 71 13.10 -9.72 -5.06
C LEU A 71 14.17 -10.54 -4.32
N PRO A 72 15.46 -10.41 -4.70
CA PRO A 72 16.57 -11.04 -3.98
C PRO A 72 16.98 -10.26 -2.71
N TYR A 73 16.26 -9.19 -2.37
CA TYR A 73 16.52 -8.31 -1.23
C TYR A 73 15.21 -7.83 -0.60
N THR A 74 15.30 -7.35 0.64
CA THR A 74 14.20 -6.73 1.39
C THR A 74 13.97 -5.29 0.91
N ALA A 75 12.85 -5.01 0.25
CA ALA A 75 12.44 -3.66 -0.13
C ALA A 75 11.60 -2.98 0.98
N TYR A 76 11.65 -1.65 1.07
CA TYR A 76 10.92 -0.90 2.09
C TYR A 76 9.57 -0.39 1.59
N ASN A 77 9.51 0.10 0.36
CA ASN A 77 8.36 0.80 -0.19
C ASN A 77 7.72 -0.05 -1.30
N VAL A 78 7.17 -1.20 -0.89
CA VAL A 78 6.47 -2.14 -1.78
C VAL A 78 5.07 -2.43 -1.26
N TYR A 79 4.09 -2.32 -2.14
CA TYR A 79 2.67 -2.34 -1.80
C TYR A 79 1.90 -3.33 -2.66
N ILE A 80 0.73 -3.71 -2.19
CA ILE A 80 -0.18 -4.59 -2.90
C ILE A 80 -1.52 -3.90 -3.11
N ALA A 81 -2.04 -3.95 -4.34
CA ALA A 81 -3.37 -3.45 -4.65
C ALA A 81 -4.10 -4.39 -5.60
N ARG A 82 -5.41 -4.19 -5.71
CA ARG A 82 -6.23 -4.84 -6.72
C ARG A 82 -6.83 -3.80 -7.64
N ALA A 83 -6.55 -3.94 -8.94
CA ALA A 83 -7.10 -3.11 -10.00
C ALA A 83 -8.61 -3.35 -10.16
N SER A 84 -9.31 -2.39 -10.79
CA SER A 84 -10.74 -2.55 -11.13
C SER A 84 -10.98 -3.68 -12.14
N SER A 85 -9.96 -4.06 -12.92
CA SER A 85 -9.98 -5.25 -13.79
C SER A 85 -10.02 -6.57 -13.00
N GLY A 86 -9.76 -6.55 -11.70
CA GLY A 86 -9.57 -7.72 -10.85
C GLY A 86 -8.13 -8.21 -10.75
N ASP A 87 -7.21 -7.62 -11.51
CA ASP A 87 -5.79 -7.95 -11.44
C ASP A 87 -5.19 -7.56 -10.09
N VAL A 88 -4.30 -8.40 -9.56
CA VAL A 88 -3.48 -8.07 -8.39
C VAL A 88 -2.20 -7.43 -8.87
N LEU A 89 -1.78 -6.36 -8.20
CA LEU A 89 -0.63 -5.55 -8.54
C LEU A 89 0.36 -5.52 -7.38
N GLN A 90 1.65 -5.64 -7.70
CA GLN A 90 2.74 -5.15 -6.87
C GLN A 90 3.09 -3.73 -7.30
N ILE A 91 3.26 -2.83 -6.35
CA ILE A 91 3.64 -1.44 -6.59
C ILE A 91 4.94 -1.17 -5.86
N TRP A 92 5.93 -0.68 -6.59
CA TRP A 92 7.24 -0.34 -6.04
C TRP A 92 7.39 1.18 -6.11
N ARG A 93 7.64 1.81 -4.97
CA ARG A 93 7.83 3.27 -4.86
C ARG A 93 9.30 3.58 -4.65
N TYR A 94 9.81 4.47 -5.47
CA TYR A 94 11.15 4.99 -5.34
C TYR A 94 11.12 6.34 -4.63
N THR A 95 12.04 6.50 -3.69
CA THR A 95 12.16 7.68 -2.84
C THR A 95 13.63 8.04 -2.71
N ASP A 96 13.92 9.34 -2.70
CA ASP A 96 15.27 9.86 -2.50
C ASP A 96 15.29 11.02 -1.52
N ILE A 97 16.46 11.29 -0.95
CA ILE A 97 16.71 12.46 -0.12
C ILE A 97 17.47 13.46 -0.99
N GLN A 98 16.89 14.64 -1.21
CA GLN A 98 17.53 15.65 -2.06
C GLN A 98 18.69 16.32 -1.30
N GLU A 99 19.78 16.64 -2.00
CA GLU A 99 20.94 17.30 -1.39
C GLU A 99 20.60 18.68 -0.80
N GLU A 100 19.67 19.40 -1.42
CA GLU A 100 19.24 20.74 -1.00
C GLU A 100 18.38 20.71 0.28
N GLU A 101 17.62 19.63 0.48
CA GLU A 101 16.71 19.43 1.61
C GLU A 101 16.98 18.04 2.24
N PRO A 102 18.12 17.85 2.93
CA PRO A 102 18.60 16.53 3.37
C PRO A 102 17.72 15.86 4.43
N ASN A 103 16.69 16.57 4.87
CA ASN A 103 15.72 16.08 5.85
C ASN A 103 14.38 15.70 5.20
N GLU A 104 14.16 16.03 3.92
CA GLU A 104 12.92 15.75 3.21
C GLU A 104 13.08 14.53 2.31
N MET A 105 12.17 13.57 2.46
CA MET A 105 12.05 12.42 1.57
C MET A 105 11.14 12.80 0.41
N HIS A 106 11.53 12.46 -0.81
CA HIS A 106 10.76 12.78 -2.01
C HIS A 106 10.50 11.53 -2.82
N THR A 107 9.26 11.34 -3.26
CA THR A 107 8.93 10.33 -4.24
C THR A 107 9.40 10.76 -5.62
N ASN A 108 10.25 9.94 -6.24
CA ASN A 108 10.78 10.19 -7.57
C ASN A 108 10.24 9.22 -8.63
N GLY A 109 9.54 8.15 -8.24
CA GLY A 109 8.96 7.24 -9.21
C GLY A 109 8.13 6.11 -8.64
N PHE A 110 7.36 5.48 -9.52
CA PHE A 110 6.65 4.24 -9.25
C PHE A 110 6.84 3.25 -10.39
N GLU A 111 7.01 1.98 -10.04
CA GLU A 111 6.85 0.86 -10.98
C GLU A 111 5.68 0.00 -10.53
N ILE A 112 4.87 -0.41 -11.50
CA ILE A 112 3.68 -1.22 -11.26
C ILE A 112 3.82 -2.53 -12.02
N TYR A 113 3.55 -3.62 -11.31
CA TYR A 113 3.70 -4.97 -11.81
C TYR A 113 2.42 -5.76 -11.61
N LYS A 114 1.88 -6.29 -12.71
CA LYS A 114 0.78 -7.25 -12.66
C LYS A 114 1.29 -8.63 -12.30
N LEU A 115 0.63 -9.30 -11.37
CA LEU A 115 0.97 -10.66 -10.96
C LEU A 115 0.33 -11.71 -11.86
N ASN A 116 1.08 -12.77 -12.12
CA ASN A 116 0.58 -14.01 -12.68
C ASN A 116 0.81 -15.15 -11.69
N PHE A 117 -0.23 -15.51 -10.93
CA PHE A 117 -0.15 -16.57 -9.93
C PHE A 117 0.14 -17.95 -10.54
N ASP A 118 -0.36 -18.25 -11.74
CA ASP A 118 -0.13 -19.56 -12.38
C ASP A 118 1.33 -19.72 -12.81
N LYS A 119 1.92 -18.65 -13.36
CA LYS A 119 3.31 -18.64 -13.85
C LYS A 119 4.32 -18.27 -12.78
N GLN A 120 3.86 -17.83 -11.60
CA GLN A 120 4.72 -17.32 -10.52
C GLN A 120 5.68 -16.22 -11.01
N CYS A 121 5.14 -15.25 -11.77
CA CYS A 121 5.93 -14.15 -12.30
C CYS A 121 5.16 -12.82 -12.27
N ILE A 122 5.92 -11.74 -12.41
CA ILE A 122 5.42 -10.37 -12.50
C ILE A 122 5.65 -9.82 -13.91
N VAL A 123 4.74 -8.97 -14.37
CA VAL A 123 4.83 -8.28 -15.66
C VAL A 123 4.65 -6.79 -15.41
N GLN A 124 5.67 -5.99 -15.72
CA GLN A 124 5.59 -4.54 -15.60
C GLN A 124 4.49 -4.01 -16.51
N ILE A 125 3.70 -3.07 -15.99
CA ILE A 125 2.69 -2.34 -16.73
C ILE A 125 2.98 -0.85 -16.66
N ASN A 126 2.84 -0.17 -17.80
CA ASN A 126 3.08 1.27 -17.91
C ASN A 126 1.77 2.06 -17.99
N THR A 127 0.62 1.38 -17.93
CA THR A 127 -0.69 2.00 -17.91
C THR A 127 -1.61 1.25 -16.95
N MET A 128 -2.36 2.03 -16.18
CA MET A 128 -3.39 1.54 -15.26
C MET A 128 -4.79 1.56 -15.90
N GLY A 129 -4.88 1.90 -17.20
CA GLY A 129 -6.16 2.10 -17.88
C GLY A 129 -6.99 3.17 -17.17
N ASP A 130 -8.20 2.80 -16.75
CA ASP A 130 -9.15 3.68 -16.07
C ASP A 130 -9.02 3.64 -14.53
N ASP A 131 -7.85 3.27 -13.99
CA ASP A 131 -7.61 3.26 -12.54
C ASP A 131 -6.73 4.42 -12.09
N ALA A 132 -7.03 4.91 -10.89
CA ALA A 132 -6.17 5.75 -10.07
C ALA A 132 -5.69 4.95 -8.85
N LEU A 133 -4.40 5.03 -8.54
CA LEU A 133 -3.79 4.31 -7.42
C LEU A 133 -3.63 5.25 -6.21
N PHE A 134 -3.89 4.75 -5.01
CA PHE A 134 -3.62 5.41 -3.76
C PHE A 134 -2.60 4.59 -2.97
N VAL A 135 -1.52 5.24 -2.53
CA VAL A 135 -0.47 4.65 -1.70
C VAL A 135 -0.31 5.52 -0.46
N GLY A 136 -0.19 4.91 0.71
CA GLY A 136 0.03 5.68 1.92
C GLY A 136 0.07 4.81 3.17
N HIS A 137 0.36 5.44 4.31
CA HIS A 137 0.66 4.73 5.55
C HIS A 137 -0.47 3.82 6.06
N SER A 138 -1.71 4.17 5.76
CA SER A 138 -2.89 3.46 6.28
C SER A 138 -3.41 2.38 5.35
N TYR A 139 -3.28 2.57 4.03
CA TYR A 139 -4.00 1.78 3.04
C TYR A 139 -3.49 2.05 1.62
N THR A 140 -3.41 0.98 0.84
CA THR A 140 -3.14 1.00 -0.60
C THR A 140 -4.38 0.51 -1.37
N CYS A 141 -4.79 1.21 -2.43
CA CYS A 141 -5.86 0.73 -3.31
C CYS A 141 -5.85 1.31 -4.72
N CYS A 142 -6.51 0.61 -5.63
CA CYS A 142 -6.93 1.18 -6.91
C CYS A 142 -8.41 1.55 -6.85
N LEU A 143 -8.77 2.68 -7.46
CA LEU A 143 -10.14 3.12 -7.67
C LEU A 143 -10.37 3.37 -9.17
N SER A 144 -11.52 2.94 -9.70
CA SER A 144 -11.85 3.23 -11.08
C SER A 144 -12.25 4.70 -11.24
N THR A 145 -11.61 5.39 -12.19
CA THR A 145 -11.94 6.77 -12.55
C THR A 145 -13.28 6.88 -13.26
N LYS A 146 -13.85 5.77 -13.75
CA LYS A 146 -15.25 5.72 -14.23
C LYS A 146 -16.24 5.95 -13.10
N ASP A 147 -15.98 5.36 -11.94
CA ASP A 147 -16.81 5.53 -10.75
C ASP A 147 -16.52 6.86 -10.04
N TYR A 148 -15.28 7.36 -10.18
CA TYR A 148 -14.82 8.61 -9.59
C TYR A 148 -14.21 9.55 -10.65
N PRO A 149 -15.02 10.24 -11.48
CA PRO A 149 -14.53 11.05 -12.62
C PRO A 149 -13.65 12.25 -12.26
N LYS A 150 -13.49 12.57 -10.98
CA LYS A 150 -12.57 13.60 -10.48
C LYS A 150 -11.14 13.08 -10.29
N LEU A 151 -10.96 11.76 -10.30
CA LEU A 151 -9.64 11.14 -10.23
C LEU A 151 -9.03 11.08 -11.62
N LEU A 152 -7.71 11.23 -11.67
CA LEU A 152 -6.96 11.18 -12.91
C LEU A 152 -6.54 9.72 -13.20
N PRO A 153 -6.86 9.17 -14.38
CA PRO A 153 -6.46 7.81 -14.75
C PRO A 153 -4.95 7.73 -14.89
N GLY A 154 -4.34 6.60 -14.52
CA GLY A 154 -2.89 6.44 -14.61
C GLY A 154 -2.08 7.28 -13.61
N HIS A 155 -2.74 7.88 -12.61
CA HIS A 155 -2.06 8.66 -11.58
C HIS A 155 -2.00 7.90 -10.25
N VAL A 156 -0.89 8.08 -9.53
CA VAL A 156 -0.68 7.59 -8.17
C VAL A 156 -0.77 8.75 -7.20
N TYR A 157 -1.76 8.73 -6.33
CA TYR A 157 -1.93 9.64 -5.21
C TYR A 157 -1.18 9.05 -4.01
N PHE A 158 -0.18 9.74 -3.50
CA PHE A 158 0.65 9.22 -2.42
C PHE A 158 0.71 10.15 -1.22
N THR A 159 0.82 9.55 -0.04
CA THR A 159 1.21 10.23 1.20
C THR A 159 2.56 9.70 1.67
N ASP A 160 3.20 10.43 2.59
CA ASP A 160 4.31 9.90 3.35
C ASP A 160 3.85 8.65 4.10
N ASP A 161 4.70 7.65 4.20
CA ASP A 161 4.44 6.39 4.87
C ASP A 161 5.68 5.78 5.51
N SER A 162 6.77 6.53 5.54
CA SER A 162 8.06 6.09 6.05
C SER A 162 8.05 6.04 7.58
N GLU A 163 7.75 4.87 8.15
CA GLU A 163 7.49 4.67 9.59
C GLU A 163 8.54 5.31 10.52
N TYR A 164 9.83 5.10 10.25
CA TYR A 164 10.92 5.64 11.09
C TYR A 164 11.06 7.15 10.93
N TRP A 165 11.01 7.64 9.68
CA TRP A 165 11.06 9.06 9.38
C TRP A 165 9.91 9.82 10.06
N LEU A 166 8.70 9.27 10.04
CA LEU A 166 7.53 9.89 10.66
C LEU A 166 7.70 10.07 12.18
N ILE A 167 8.33 9.11 12.87
CA ILE A 167 8.49 9.17 14.33
C ILE A 167 9.57 10.19 14.73
N GLU A 168 10.68 10.20 14.01
CA GLU A 168 11.86 11.00 14.35
C GLU A 168 11.74 12.46 13.87
N ASN A 169 11.01 12.71 12.78
CA ASN A 169 11.04 13.96 12.03
C ASN A 169 9.66 14.65 11.94
N LYS A 170 9.06 14.94 13.09
CA LYS A 170 7.69 15.50 13.21
C LYS A 170 7.51 16.93 12.68
N ASN A 171 8.59 17.69 12.53
CA ASN A 171 8.55 19.10 12.13
C ASN A 171 8.93 19.32 10.65
N ILE A 172 9.09 18.24 9.89
CA ILE A 172 9.50 18.28 8.49
C ILE A 172 8.27 18.06 7.59
N ARG A 173 8.32 18.61 6.38
CA ARG A 173 7.29 18.44 5.35
C ARG A 173 7.04 16.95 5.08
N ARG A 174 5.79 16.57 4.86
CA ARG A 174 5.42 15.21 4.42
C ARG A 174 5.44 15.11 2.90
N ASP A 175 5.95 13.99 2.42
CA ASP A 175 5.98 13.64 1.01
C ASP A 175 4.57 13.28 0.50
N VAL A 176 3.80 14.28 0.09
CA VAL A 176 2.41 14.13 -0.38
C VAL A 176 2.29 14.69 -1.78
N GLY A 177 1.79 13.88 -2.70
CA GLY A 177 1.74 14.28 -4.09
C GLY A 177 0.88 13.39 -4.97
N ILE A 178 0.90 13.75 -6.24
CA ILE A 178 0.34 12.99 -7.34
C ILE A 178 1.49 12.69 -8.30
N TYR A 179 1.65 11.43 -8.68
CA TYR A 179 2.59 10.99 -9.70
C TYR A 179 1.83 10.56 -10.95
N ASN A 180 2.23 11.04 -12.12
CA ASN A 180 1.69 10.59 -13.40
C ASN A 180 2.60 9.50 -13.99
N LEU A 181 2.05 8.31 -14.19
CA LEU A 181 2.79 7.16 -14.72
C LEU A 181 3.19 7.31 -16.20
N GLU A 182 2.52 8.19 -16.96
CA GLU A 182 2.76 8.35 -18.40
C GLU A 182 3.96 9.25 -18.71
N ASP A 183 4.07 10.38 -18.00
CA ASP A 183 5.15 11.35 -18.18
C ASP A 183 6.23 11.28 -17.09
N GLU A 184 6.06 10.36 -16.14
CA GLU A 184 6.96 10.09 -15.01
C GLU A 184 7.21 11.32 -14.11
N SER A 185 6.22 12.22 -14.01
CA SER A 185 6.33 13.45 -13.23
C SER A 185 5.55 13.41 -11.91
N SER A 186 6.06 14.15 -10.92
CA SER A 186 5.39 14.36 -9.63
C SER A 186 4.98 15.82 -9.41
N HIS A 187 3.82 16.00 -8.78
CA HIS A 187 3.28 17.31 -8.41
C HIS A 187 2.72 17.28 -6.99
N ASP A 188 2.77 18.43 -6.32
CA ASP A 188 2.13 18.60 -5.02
C ASP A 188 0.61 18.38 -5.13
N LEU A 189 0.05 17.53 -4.27
CA LEU A 189 -1.40 17.28 -4.22
C LEU A 189 -2.20 18.53 -3.87
N VAL A 190 -1.64 19.36 -2.99
CA VAL A 190 -2.18 20.66 -2.57
C VAL A 190 -1.04 21.64 -2.52
N SER A 191 -1.20 22.84 -3.08
CA SER A 191 -0.20 23.91 -2.99
C SER A 191 -0.83 25.20 -2.46
N PRO A 192 -0.24 25.87 -1.44
CA PRO A 192 0.99 25.51 -0.73
C PRO A 192 0.77 24.47 0.39
N GLN A 193 1.81 23.70 0.70
CA GLN A 193 1.80 22.57 1.65
C GLN A 193 2.08 22.96 3.12
N THR A 194 1.60 24.10 3.59
CA THR A 194 2.02 24.70 4.88
C THR A 194 1.61 23.95 6.16
N TRP A 195 1.00 22.77 6.06
CA TRP A 195 0.26 22.09 7.14
C TRP A 195 0.65 20.62 7.30
N LEU A 196 1.52 20.11 6.42
CA LEU A 196 1.84 18.70 6.31
C LEU A 196 3.06 18.38 7.17
N ASN A 197 2.93 18.50 8.48
CA ASN A 197 4.03 18.27 9.42
C ASN A 197 3.69 17.10 10.34
N TRP A 198 2.56 17.14 11.03
CA TRP A 198 2.07 16.04 11.88
C TRP A 198 0.59 16.26 12.24
N PRO A 199 -0.26 15.22 12.29
CA PRO A 199 0.04 13.80 12.01
C PRO A 199 0.22 13.53 10.51
N ASN A 200 0.71 12.33 10.19
CA ASN A 200 0.80 11.88 8.81
C ASN A 200 -0.61 11.84 8.17
N PRO A 201 -0.83 12.45 6.99
CA PRO A 201 -2.10 12.29 6.29
C PRO A 201 -2.44 10.82 6.03
N ILE A 202 -3.72 10.52 6.11
CA ILE A 202 -4.28 9.19 5.84
C ILE A 202 -5.36 9.30 4.78
N TRP A 203 -5.50 8.25 3.97
CA TRP A 203 -6.60 8.14 3.03
C TRP A 203 -7.87 7.71 3.76
N ILE A 204 -8.98 8.35 3.42
CA ILE A 204 -10.31 7.97 3.93
C ILE A 204 -11.19 7.73 2.72
N THR A 205 -11.64 6.49 2.57
CA THR A 205 -12.68 6.10 1.62
C THR A 205 -14.02 6.03 2.35
N PRO A 206 -14.85 7.09 2.29
CA PRO A 206 -16.14 7.07 2.97
C PRO A 206 -17.05 6.00 2.36
N SER A 207 -17.49 5.06 3.19
CA SER A 207 -18.49 4.06 2.81
C SER A 207 -19.89 4.63 3.05
N PHE A 208 -20.55 5.09 1.98
CA PHE A 208 -21.88 5.71 2.08
C PHE A 208 -23.03 4.70 2.19
N THR A 209 -22.74 3.40 2.25
CA THR A 209 -23.74 2.32 2.30
C THR A 209 -24.60 2.31 3.56
N LYS A 210 -24.35 3.22 4.53
CA LYS A 210 -25.13 3.39 5.76
C LYS A 210 -25.98 4.67 5.85
N ILE A 211 -26.00 5.55 4.85
CA ILE A 211 -26.79 6.80 4.95
C ILE A 211 -28.27 6.62 4.55
N ASN A 212 -28.64 5.46 4.00
CA ASN A 212 -30.03 5.15 3.60
C ASN A 212 -30.65 3.99 4.41
N GLN A 213 -30.64 4.09 5.75
CA GLN A 213 -31.52 3.29 6.61
C GLN A 213 -32.42 4.19 7.45
#